data_AF-A0A523PPM3-F1
#
_entry.id   AF-A0A523PPM3-F1
#
_cell.length_a   1.000
_cell.length_b   1.000
_cell.length_c   1.000
_cell.angle_alpha   90.00
_cell.angle_beta   90.00
_cell.angle_gamma   90.00
#
_symmetry.space_group_name_H-M   'P 1'
#
loop_
_entity.id
_entity.type
_entity.pdbx_description
1 polymer ?
#
loop_
_entity_poly.entity_id
_entity_poly.type
_entity_poly.pdbx_seq_one_letter_code
_entity_poly.pdbx_strand_id
1 'polypeptide(L)'
;MIESIATRFPESSAAQKKNAVEKTFEFSNAHHDLMARDAKHLLGWRYEPRVIFKGGKGVMLTDVDGNEYYDLTSGMMCMILGHGHPELTETLKQQATSFVHQSSWYSNPWLIEFAELLGSTLPGDLKVINFTVTGSEANEVAMRVAHGVTGKYDIVSVIRGLHGGSLAAESVTTVGGRENATLGP
;
A
#
# COMPACT_ATOMS: atom_id res chain seq x y z
N MET A 1 14.20 -2.44 42.68
CA MET A 1 14.65 -1.23 41.94
C MET A 1 14.30 -1.36 40.46
N ILE A 2 13.07 -1.80 40.11
CA ILE A 2 12.51 -1.83 38.74
C ILE A 2 10.99 -1.63 38.86
N GLU A 3 10.55 -0.58 39.56
CA GLU A 3 9.12 -0.21 39.69
C GLU A 3 8.86 1.27 39.35
N SER A 4 9.85 1.98 38.80
CA SER A 4 9.82 3.45 38.70
C SER A 4 9.68 4.02 37.27
N ILE A 5 9.40 3.20 36.26
CA ILE A 5 9.34 3.68 34.85
C ILE A 5 7.90 3.83 34.33
N ALA A 6 6.90 3.28 35.02
CA ALA A 6 5.50 3.29 34.57
C ALA A 6 4.74 4.63 34.79
N THR A 7 5.35 5.64 35.43
CA THR A 7 4.66 6.88 35.84
C THR A 7 5.09 8.15 35.09
N ARG A 8 5.75 8.04 33.93
CA ARG A 8 6.27 9.21 33.18
C ARG A 8 5.49 9.63 31.94
N PHE A 9 4.31 9.10 31.71
CA PHE A 9 3.40 9.65 30.71
C PHE A 9 2.16 10.18 31.42
N PRO A 10 1.91 11.50 31.43
CA PRO A 10 0.63 12.00 31.89
C PRO A 10 -0.46 11.37 31.01
N GLU A 11 -1.49 10.78 31.63
CA GLU A 11 -2.75 10.50 30.96
C GLU A 11 -3.33 11.85 30.49
N SER A 12 -2.98 12.23 29.28
CA SER A 12 -3.25 13.57 28.76
C SER A 12 -3.40 13.52 27.25
N SER A 13 -4.54 14.04 26.78
CA SER A 13 -4.82 14.48 25.42
C SER A 13 -5.29 13.48 24.36
N ALA A 14 -5.24 12.14 24.52
CA ALA A 14 -5.65 11.24 23.43
C ALA A 14 -7.17 11.29 23.15
N ALA A 15 -7.99 11.26 24.19
CA ALA A 15 -9.46 11.34 24.07
C ALA A 15 -9.96 12.74 23.68
N GLN A 16 -9.28 13.80 24.14
CA GLN A 16 -9.62 15.19 23.78
C GLN A 16 -9.18 15.56 22.35
N LYS A 17 -8.07 14.98 21.83
CA LYS A 17 -7.66 15.18 20.43
C LYS A 17 -8.53 14.42 19.43
N LYS A 18 -9.03 13.22 19.78
CA LYS A 18 -10.04 12.50 18.98
C LYS A 18 -11.26 13.38 18.69
N ASN A 19 -11.80 14.03 19.73
CA ASN A 19 -12.95 14.93 19.64
C ASN A 19 -12.70 16.24 18.87
N ALA A 20 -11.44 16.63 18.60
CA ALA A 20 -11.13 17.87 17.88
C ALA A 20 -11.06 17.67 16.36
N VAL A 21 -10.63 16.49 15.90
CA VAL A 21 -10.61 16.14 14.47
C VAL A 21 -12.00 15.73 13.98
N GLU A 22 -12.76 15.00 14.80
CA GLU A 22 -14.16 14.63 14.51
C GLU A 22 -15.08 15.84 14.34
N LYS A 23 -14.74 17.00 14.92
CA LYS A 23 -15.52 18.24 14.78
C LYS A 23 -15.41 18.93 13.41
N THR A 24 -14.56 18.43 12.50
CA THR A 24 -14.30 19.11 11.21
C THR A 24 -14.94 18.40 10.02
N PHE A 25 -15.42 17.16 10.20
CA PHE A 25 -16.01 16.38 9.11
C PHE A 25 -17.52 16.24 9.32
N GLU A 26 -18.29 17.00 8.55
CA GLU A 26 -19.74 16.83 8.43
C GLU A 26 -20.05 16.03 7.17
N PHE A 27 -20.60 14.84 7.34
CA PHE A 27 -20.94 13.93 6.24
C PHE A 27 -22.45 13.82 6.04
N SER A 28 -22.88 13.69 4.78
CA SER A 28 -24.30 13.52 4.46
C SER A 28 -24.84 12.16 4.93
N ASN A 29 -26.18 12.02 4.96
CA ASN A 29 -26.80 10.71 5.24
C ASN A 29 -26.41 9.65 4.21
N ALA A 30 -26.18 10.03 2.95
CA ALA A 30 -25.75 9.11 1.91
C ALA A 30 -24.32 8.62 2.14
N HIS A 31 -23.43 9.49 2.61
CA HIS A 31 -22.08 9.14 3.00
C HIS A 31 -22.08 8.16 4.19
N HIS A 32 -22.88 8.43 5.23
CA HIS A 32 -23.02 7.53 6.38
C HIS A 32 -23.59 6.16 5.98
N ASP A 33 -24.53 6.08 5.03
CA ASP A 33 -25.02 4.80 4.48
C ASP A 33 -23.88 3.98 3.85
N LEU A 34 -23.03 4.63 3.05
CA LEU A 34 -21.88 3.96 2.44
C LEU A 34 -20.85 3.49 3.47
N MET A 35 -20.57 4.28 4.51
CA MET A 35 -19.71 3.87 5.62
C MET A 35 -20.27 2.64 6.33
N ALA A 36 -21.58 2.61 6.61
CA ALA A 36 -22.24 1.47 7.25
C ALA A 36 -22.18 0.21 6.37
N ARG A 37 -22.31 0.35 5.06
CA ARG A 37 -22.20 -0.76 4.09
C ARG A 37 -20.77 -1.25 3.93
N ASP A 38 -19.77 -0.37 3.90
CA ASP A 38 -18.34 -0.75 3.95
C ASP A 38 -18.07 -1.56 5.22
N ALA A 39 -18.44 -1.04 6.40
CA ALA A 39 -18.22 -1.73 7.67
C ALA A 39 -18.92 -3.11 7.76
N LYS A 40 -20.07 -3.27 7.11
CA LYS A 40 -20.84 -4.53 7.10
C LYS A 40 -20.28 -5.56 6.12
N HIS A 41 -19.70 -5.11 5.00
CA HIS A 41 -19.44 -5.98 3.86
C HIS A 41 -17.96 -6.10 3.46
N LEU A 42 -17.10 -5.21 3.93
CA LEU A 42 -15.70 -5.15 3.52
C LEU A 42 -14.76 -5.44 4.70
N LEU A 43 -13.94 -6.47 4.55
CA LEU A 43 -12.83 -6.74 5.45
C LEU A 43 -11.62 -5.93 4.98
N GLY A 44 -11.02 -5.16 5.88
CA GLY A 44 -9.78 -4.45 5.56
C GLY A 44 -9.46 -3.33 6.53
N TRP A 45 -8.29 -2.74 6.31
CA TRP A 45 -7.75 -1.65 7.10
C TRP A 45 -8.37 -0.35 6.62
N ARG A 46 -8.99 0.38 7.54
CA ARG A 46 -9.67 1.64 7.27
C ARG A 46 -9.25 2.66 8.32
N TYR A 47 -8.95 3.87 7.88
CA TYR A 47 -8.77 4.99 8.78
C TYR A 47 -10.12 5.41 9.37
N GLU A 48 -10.08 5.94 10.59
CA GLU A 48 -11.22 6.60 11.22
C GLU A 48 -10.91 8.10 11.37
N PRO A 49 -11.83 9.02 10.99
CA PRO A 49 -13.15 8.74 10.41
C PRO A 49 -13.07 8.15 8.99
N ARG A 50 -13.98 7.22 8.64
CA ARG A 50 -14.07 6.66 7.28
C ARG A 50 -14.56 7.72 6.30
N VAL A 51 -13.67 8.18 5.43
CA VAL A 51 -14.02 9.04 4.30
C VAL A 51 -14.24 8.18 3.06
N ILE A 52 -15.40 8.32 2.41
CA ILE A 52 -15.74 7.62 1.19
C ILE A 52 -15.41 8.50 -0.02
N PHE A 53 -14.29 8.19 -0.68
CA PHE A 53 -13.84 8.89 -1.88
C PHE A 53 -14.57 8.45 -3.14
N LYS A 54 -14.94 9.41 -4.01
CA LYS A 54 -15.54 9.13 -5.33
C LYS A 54 -14.57 9.34 -6.50
N GLY A 55 -13.45 10.00 -6.26
CA GLY A 55 -12.46 10.25 -7.30
C GLY A 55 -11.30 11.10 -6.80
N GLY A 56 -10.38 11.42 -7.71
CA GLY A 56 -9.25 12.29 -7.43
C GLY A 56 -8.61 12.82 -8.72
N LYS A 57 -7.88 13.93 -8.58
CA LYS A 57 -7.12 14.57 -9.65
C LYS A 57 -5.84 15.20 -9.10
N GLY A 58 -4.70 14.82 -9.66
CA GLY A 58 -3.39 15.28 -9.17
C GLY A 58 -3.19 14.88 -7.72
N VAL A 59 -2.96 15.84 -6.83
CA VAL A 59 -2.77 15.59 -5.39
C VAL A 59 -4.06 15.63 -4.57
N MET A 60 -5.22 15.78 -5.23
CA MET A 60 -6.51 15.96 -4.58
C MET A 60 -7.37 14.70 -4.69
N LEU A 61 -8.03 14.36 -3.60
CA LEU A 61 -9.13 13.40 -3.54
C LEU A 61 -10.44 14.15 -3.29
N THR A 62 -11.53 13.65 -3.84
CA THR A 62 -12.88 14.20 -3.65
C THR A 62 -13.78 13.14 -3.05
N ASP A 63 -14.45 13.46 -1.94
CA ASP A 63 -15.42 12.54 -1.33
C ASP A 63 -16.79 12.53 -2.03
N VAL A 64 -17.65 11.61 -1.61
CA VAL A 64 -19.01 11.49 -2.13
C VAL A 64 -19.85 12.76 -1.96
N ASP A 65 -19.58 13.54 -0.90
CA ASP A 65 -20.26 14.82 -0.60
C ASP A 65 -19.68 16.00 -1.39
N GLY A 66 -18.52 15.82 -2.03
CA GLY A 66 -17.85 16.84 -2.82
C GLY A 66 -16.76 17.63 -2.08
N ASN A 67 -16.41 17.24 -0.85
CA ASN A 67 -15.27 17.84 -0.15
C ASN A 67 -13.95 17.39 -0.80
N GLU A 68 -12.96 18.28 -0.81
CA GLU A 68 -11.65 18.04 -1.42
C GLU A 68 -10.54 17.92 -0.36
N TYR A 69 -9.64 16.96 -0.57
CA TYR A 69 -8.64 16.52 0.42
C TYR A 69 -7.26 16.38 -0.23
N TYR A 70 -6.23 16.99 0.36
CA TYR A 70 -4.86 16.75 -0.08
C TYR A 70 -4.41 15.36 0.32
N ASP A 71 -4.07 14.54 -0.67
CA ASP A 71 -3.46 13.24 -0.45
C ASP A 71 -1.97 13.40 -0.15
N LEU A 72 -1.66 13.64 1.12
CA LEU A 72 -0.29 13.71 1.62
C LEU A 72 0.33 12.33 1.87
N THR A 73 -0.37 11.25 1.48
CA THR A 73 0.10 9.87 1.61
C THR A 73 0.46 9.25 0.27
N SER A 74 0.08 9.89 -0.86
CA SER A 74 0.24 9.35 -2.21
C SER A 74 -0.35 7.93 -2.33
N GLY A 75 -1.56 7.73 -1.81
CA GLY A 75 -2.26 6.44 -1.85
C GLY A 75 -1.51 5.27 -1.21
N MET A 76 -0.76 5.52 -0.12
CA MET A 76 0.24 4.61 0.47
C MET A 76 1.56 4.54 -0.31
N MET A 77 2.13 5.72 -0.61
CA MET A 77 3.44 5.92 -1.24
C MET A 77 3.56 5.39 -2.69
N CYS A 78 2.44 5.25 -3.41
CA CYS A 78 2.38 4.65 -4.75
C CYS A 78 1.96 5.62 -5.86
N MET A 79 1.20 6.67 -5.56
CA MET A 79 0.59 7.58 -6.53
C MET A 79 1.54 8.71 -6.94
N ILE A 80 2.71 8.38 -7.49
CA ILE A 80 3.79 9.33 -7.81
C ILE A 80 3.36 10.34 -8.89
N LEU A 81 2.59 9.91 -9.89
CA LEU A 81 2.07 10.77 -10.96
C LEU A 81 0.80 11.54 -10.56
N GLY A 82 0.28 11.31 -9.35
CA GLY A 82 -1.00 11.82 -8.89
C GLY A 82 -2.22 11.06 -9.44
N HIS A 83 -3.37 11.33 -8.83
CA HIS A 83 -4.66 10.74 -9.16
C HIS A 83 -5.12 11.15 -10.56
N GLY A 84 -5.60 10.19 -11.36
CA GLY A 84 -6.19 10.45 -12.67
C GLY A 84 -5.25 11.09 -13.70
N HIS A 85 -3.96 10.72 -13.70
CA HIS A 85 -2.98 11.25 -14.65
C HIS A 85 -3.46 11.04 -16.12
N PRO A 86 -3.63 12.11 -16.93
CA PRO A 86 -4.28 12.02 -18.23
C PRO A 86 -3.58 11.09 -19.22
N GLU A 87 -2.25 11.18 -19.31
CA GLU A 87 -1.45 10.35 -20.22
C GLU A 87 -1.53 8.87 -19.84
N LEU A 88 -1.42 8.56 -18.54
CA LEU A 88 -1.49 7.19 -18.04
C LEU A 88 -2.87 6.59 -18.33
N THR A 89 -3.92 7.37 -18.07
CA THR A 89 -5.31 6.97 -18.32
C THR A 89 -5.54 6.66 -19.80
N GLU A 90 -5.01 7.48 -20.70
CA GLU A 90 -5.13 7.28 -22.13
C GLU A 90 -4.34 6.06 -22.61
N THR A 91 -3.09 5.89 -22.15
CA THR A 91 -2.28 4.70 -22.45
C THR A 91 -2.97 3.41 -22.01
N LEU A 92 -3.57 3.39 -20.81
CA LEU A 92 -4.31 2.23 -20.31
C LEU A 92 -5.53 1.90 -21.18
N LYS A 93 -6.30 2.92 -21.59
CA LYS A 93 -7.45 2.74 -22.49
C LYS A 93 -7.03 2.15 -23.83
N GLN A 94 -5.96 2.69 -24.41
CA GLN A 94 -5.44 2.22 -25.69
C GLN A 94 -4.95 0.77 -25.59
N GLN A 95 -4.16 0.44 -24.56
CA GLN A 95 -3.68 -0.92 -24.36
C GLN A 95 -4.83 -1.93 -24.17
N ALA A 96 -5.89 -1.53 -23.45
CA ALA A 96 -7.07 -2.36 -23.24
C ALA A 96 -7.80 -2.74 -24.55
N THR A 97 -7.67 -1.94 -25.61
CA THR A 97 -8.21 -2.30 -26.94
C THR A 97 -7.46 -3.44 -27.61
N SER A 98 -6.19 -3.65 -27.25
CA SER A 98 -5.39 -4.77 -27.74
C SER A 98 -5.55 -5.99 -26.84
N PHE A 99 -5.20 -5.86 -25.56
CA PHE A 99 -5.49 -6.87 -24.53
C PHE A 99 -5.35 -6.26 -23.13
N VAL A 100 -6.29 -6.64 -22.24
CA VAL A 100 -6.22 -6.33 -20.80
C VAL A 100 -5.34 -7.33 -20.06
N HIS A 101 -5.26 -8.57 -20.54
CA HIS A 101 -4.46 -9.61 -19.92
C HIS A 101 -3.92 -10.58 -20.97
N GLN A 102 -2.62 -10.85 -20.89
CA GLN A 102 -1.91 -11.89 -21.63
C GLN A 102 -1.27 -12.82 -20.60
N SER A 103 -1.39 -14.13 -20.80
CA SER A 103 -0.76 -15.14 -19.95
C SER A 103 0.75 -14.91 -19.82
N SER A 104 1.30 -15.01 -18.60
CA SER A 104 2.73 -14.80 -18.31
C SER A 104 3.66 -15.85 -18.97
N TRP A 105 3.09 -16.90 -19.56
CA TRP A 105 3.82 -17.88 -20.37
C TRP A 105 4.29 -17.36 -21.72
N TYR A 106 3.79 -16.19 -22.15
CA TYR A 106 4.16 -15.55 -23.42
C TYR A 106 4.82 -14.18 -23.17
N SER A 107 5.42 -13.63 -24.21
CA SER A 107 6.03 -12.28 -24.17
C SER A 107 5.35 -11.34 -25.16
N ASN A 108 5.58 -10.04 -24.98
CA ASN A 108 5.14 -8.98 -25.88
C ASN A 108 6.20 -7.87 -25.95
N PRO A 109 6.19 -7.02 -27.00
CA PRO A 109 7.21 -5.98 -27.19
C PRO A 109 7.31 -5.02 -25.99
N TRP A 110 6.17 -4.58 -25.46
CA TRP A 110 6.11 -3.63 -24.33
C TRP A 110 6.78 -4.16 -23.05
N LEU A 111 6.61 -5.46 -22.76
CA LEU A 111 7.24 -6.12 -21.62
C LEU A 111 8.77 -6.18 -21.77
N ILE A 112 9.25 -6.48 -22.98
CA ILE A 112 10.68 -6.55 -23.28
C ILE A 112 11.30 -5.16 -23.17
N GLU A 113 10.71 -4.17 -23.84
CA GLU A 113 11.17 -2.77 -23.80
C GLU A 113 11.17 -2.23 -22.37
N PHE A 114 10.15 -2.55 -21.57
CA PHE A 114 10.10 -2.13 -20.18
C PHE A 114 11.17 -2.80 -19.31
N ALA A 115 11.46 -4.09 -19.53
CA ALA A 115 12.54 -4.79 -18.83
C ALA A 115 13.92 -4.19 -19.17
N GLU A 116 14.17 -3.86 -20.43
CA GLU A 116 15.39 -3.19 -20.89
C GLU A 116 15.54 -1.81 -20.26
N LEU A 117 14.46 -1.02 -20.27
CA LEU A 117 14.43 0.31 -19.65
C LEU A 117 14.74 0.22 -18.16
N LEU A 118 14.08 -0.67 -17.42
CA LEU A 118 14.35 -0.88 -15.99
C LEU A 118 15.81 -1.30 -15.77
N GLY A 119 16.28 -2.30 -16.49
CA GLY A 119 17.67 -2.78 -16.40
C GLY A 119 18.70 -1.67 -16.65
N SER A 120 18.40 -0.71 -17.53
CA SER A 120 19.28 0.43 -17.80
C SER A 120 19.44 1.38 -16.61
N THR A 121 18.46 1.43 -15.69
CA THR A 121 18.48 2.29 -14.50
C THR A 121 19.11 1.64 -13.27
N LEU A 122 19.27 0.31 -13.27
CA LEU A 122 19.77 -0.45 -12.14
C LEU A 122 21.32 -0.54 -12.14
N PRO A 123 21.94 -0.57 -10.95
CA PRO A 123 23.40 -0.58 -10.82
C PRO A 123 24.01 -1.93 -11.22
N GLY A 124 25.27 -1.88 -11.70
CA GLY A 124 26.07 -3.08 -12.00
C GLY A 124 25.39 -4.01 -13.01
N ASP A 125 25.40 -5.31 -12.69
CA ASP A 125 24.91 -6.39 -13.55
C ASP A 125 23.43 -6.74 -13.32
N LEU A 126 22.69 -5.91 -12.58
CA LEU A 126 21.25 -6.12 -12.36
C LEU A 126 20.46 -5.81 -13.64
N LYS A 127 20.36 -6.80 -14.54
CA LYS A 127 19.74 -6.66 -15.87
C LYS A 127 18.59 -7.63 -16.14
N VAL A 128 18.34 -8.59 -15.25
CA VAL A 128 17.27 -9.59 -15.41
C VAL A 128 16.11 -9.22 -14.50
N ILE A 129 14.92 -9.05 -15.08
CA ILE A 129 13.72 -8.57 -14.39
C ILE A 129 12.65 -9.66 -14.35
N ASN A 130 12.09 -9.90 -13.17
CA ASN A 130 10.89 -10.72 -13.00
C ASN A 130 9.75 -9.83 -12.50
N PHE A 131 8.68 -9.73 -13.27
CA PHE A 131 7.53 -8.91 -12.93
C PHE A 131 6.55 -9.66 -12.02
N THR A 132 6.09 -8.97 -10.97
CA THR A 132 5.01 -9.39 -10.06
C THR A 132 3.97 -8.29 -9.95
N VAL A 133 2.81 -8.58 -9.35
CA VAL A 133 1.73 -7.60 -9.20
C VAL A 133 1.88 -6.81 -7.89
N THR A 134 2.43 -7.44 -6.86
CA THR A 134 2.59 -6.81 -5.53
C THR A 134 4.04 -6.82 -5.05
N GLY A 135 4.34 -5.93 -4.10
CA GLY A 135 5.63 -5.92 -3.40
C GLY A 135 5.87 -7.15 -2.54
N SER A 136 4.81 -7.75 -1.97
CA SER A 136 4.91 -8.99 -1.21
C SER A 136 5.39 -10.16 -2.10
N GLU A 137 4.79 -10.31 -3.29
CA GLU A 137 5.22 -11.30 -4.28
C GLU A 137 6.67 -11.08 -4.72
N ALA A 138 7.08 -9.83 -4.91
CA ALA A 138 8.46 -9.50 -5.27
C ALA A 138 9.45 -9.98 -4.19
N ASN A 139 9.13 -9.78 -2.91
CA ASN A 139 9.94 -10.25 -1.79
C ASN A 139 9.95 -11.77 -1.69
N GLU A 140 8.82 -12.45 -1.93
CA GLU A 140 8.78 -13.92 -1.94
C GLU A 140 9.61 -14.53 -3.09
N VAL A 141 9.57 -13.92 -4.28
CA VAL A 141 10.46 -14.31 -5.39
C VAL A 141 11.92 -14.10 -5.01
N ALA A 142 12.26 -12.96 -4.38
CA ALA A 142 13.61 -12.70 -3.92
C ALA A 142 14.09 -13.73 -2.88
N MET A 143 13.25 -14.10 -1.91
CA MET A 143 13.54 -15.18 -0.96
C MET A 143 13.77 -16.51 -1.66
N ARG A 144 12.93 -16.85 -2.64
CA ARG A 144 13.08 -18.09 -3.43
C ARG A 144 14.38 -18.11 -4.22
N VAL A 145 14.77 -17.00 -4.83
CA VAL A 145 16.05 -16.86 -5.55
C VAL A 145 17.23 -16.98 -4.58
N ALA A 146 17.18 -16.31 -3.43
CA ALA A 146 18.21 -16.41 -2.40
C ALA A 146 18.38 -17.86 -1.90
N HIS A 147 17.27 -18.56 -1.65
CA HIS A 147 17.30 -19.97 -1.29
C HIS A 147 17.91 -20.83 -2.41
N GLY A 148 17.47 -20.63 -3.66
CA GLY A 148 17.96 -21.38 -4.81
C GLY A 148 19.46 -21.21 -5.07
N VAL A 149 20.01 -20.03 -4.81
CA VAL A 149 21.45 -19.75 -4.99
C VAL A 149 22.29 -20.23 -3.80
N THR A 150 21.81 -20.05 -2.57
CA THR A 150 22.61 -20.30 -1.36
C THR A 150 22.41 -21.69 -0.75
N GLY A 151 21.27 -22.34 -1.02
CA GLY A 151 20.83 -23.56 -0.34
C GLY A 151 20.43 -23.38 1.13
N LYS A 152 20.37 -22.13 1.63
CA LYS A 152 20.07 -21.80 3.03
C LYS A 152 18.61 -21.35 3.19
N TYR A 153 18.05 -21.54 4.38
CA TYR A 153 16.67 -21.17 4.70
C TYR A 153 16.55 -19.96 5.62
N ASP A 154 17.62 -19.59 6.32
CA ASP A 154 17.58 -18.47 7.26
C ASP A 154 17.49 -17.13 6.50
N ILE A 155 16.47 -16.35 6.82
CA ILE A 155 16.28 -14.97 6.33
C ILE A 155 16.39 -14.03 7.52
N VAL A 156 17.23 -13.01 7.39
CA VAL A 156 17.43 -11.97 8.41
C VAL A 156 16.74 -10.69 7.96
N SER A 157 15.89 -10.13 8.82
CA SER A 157 15.26 -8.82 8.61
C SER A 157 15.61 -7.83 9.72
N VAL A 158 15.30 -6.56 9.48
CA VAL A 158 15.58 -5.47 10.42
C VAL A 158 14.33 -5.14 11.24
N ILE A 159 14.54 -4.73 12.49
CA ILE A 159 13.47 -4.26 13.39
C ILE A 159 12.81 -3.02 12.77
N ARG A 160 11.46 -2.99 12.78
CA ARG A 160 10.60 -2.00 12.12
C ARG A 160 10.65 -2.01 10.58
N GLY A 161 11.08 -3.12 9.98
CA GLY A 161 10.97 -3.35 8.54
C GLY A 161 9.55 -3.71 8.10
N LEU A 162 9.15 -3.27 6.90
CA LEU A 162 7.90 -3.66 6.23
C LEU A 162 8.24 -4.33 4.90
N HIS A 163 7.83 -5.60 4.73
CA HIS A 163 8.16 -6.41 3.56
C HIS A 163 6.93 -6.98 2.85
N GLY A 164 5.73 -6.77 3.38
CA GLY A 164 4.48 -7.19 2.75
C GLY A 164 3.53 -7.85 3.73
N GLY A 165 2.34 -8.20 3.24
CA GLY A 165 1.26 -8.81 4.04
C GLY A 165 0.88 -10.23 3.60
N SER A 166 1.60 -10.84 2.66
CA SER A 166 1.48 -12.28 2.41
C SER A 166 2.26 -13.05 3.48
N LEU A 167 1.84 -14.27 3.81
CA LEU A 167 2.36 -15.00 4.98
C LEU A 167 3.90 -15.07 5.06
N ALA A 168 4.58 -15.33 3.94
CA ALA A 168 6.04 -15.39 3.94
C ALA A 168 6.68 -14.00 4.08
N ALA A 169 6.15 -12.99 3.38
CA ALA A 169 6.62 -11.61 3.49
C ALA A 169 6.32 -10.98 4.87
N GLU A 170 5.21 -11.35 5.48
CA GLU A 170 4.80 -10.93 6.82
C GLU A 170 5.70 -11.55 7.88
N SER A 171 6.16 -12.80 7.70
CA SER A 171 7.06 -13.48 8.65
C SER A 171 8.39 -12.75 8.89
N VAL A 172 8.79 -11.88 7.95
CA VAL A 172 9.98 -11.03 8.05
C VAL A 172 9.66 -9.56 8.30
N THR A 173 8.37 -9.19 8.35
CA THR A 173 7.89 -7.84 8.68
C THR A 173 7.86 -7.66 10.20
N THR A 174 8.32 -6.50 10.67
CA THR A 174 8.44 -6.21 12.12
C THR A 174 7.99 -4.80 12.50
N VAL A 175 7.47 -4.01 11.54
CA VAL A 175 6.67 -2.82 11.85
C VAL A 175 5.41 -3.26 12.63
N GLY A 176 4.80 -2.38 13.43
CA GLY A 176 3.63 -2.72 14.26
C GLY A 176 3.95 -3.47 15.57
N GLY A 177 5.12 -4.11 15.65
CA GLY A 177 5.57 -4.87 16.83
C GLY A 177 4.89 -6.25 16.93
N ARG A 178 5.57 -7.21 17.56
CA ARG A 178 5.11 -8.61 17.67
C ARG A 178 3.83 -8.79 18.52
N GLU A 179 3.34 -7.72 19.14
CA GLU A 179 2.22 -7.72 20.08
C GLU A 179 0.84 -7.58 19.41
N ASN A 180 0.78 -7.14 18.14
CA ASN A 180 -0.48 -7.04 17.39
C ASN A 180 -0.57 -8.16 16.34
N ALA A 181 -0.90 -9.37 16.78
CA ALA A 181 -1.26 -10.48 15.89
C ALA A 181 -2.68 -10.29 15.31
N THR A 182 -2.89 -9.19 14.58
CA THR A 182 -4.13 -8.89 13.86
C THR A 182 -3.92 -9.05 12.35
N LEU A 183 -5.00 -9.04 11.55
CA LEU A 183 -4.96 -9.30 10.10
C LEU A 183 -4.35 -8.15 9.26
N GLY A 184 -3.21 -7.59 9.68
CA GLY A 184 -2.39 -6.63 8.92
C GLY A 184 -1.36 -5.87 9.79
N PRO A 185 -0.69 -4.84 9.23
CA PRO A 185 0.67 -4.45 9.62
C PRO A 185 0.89 -4.00 11.06
#